data_AF-A0A1F0CFP5-F1
#
_entry.id   AF-A0A1F0CFP5-F1
#
_cell.length_a   1.000
_cell.length_b   1.000
_cell.length_c   1.000
_cell.angle_alpha   90.00
_cell.angle_beta   90.00
_cell.angle_gamma   90.00
#
_symmetry.space_group_name_H-M   'P 1'
#
loop_
_entity.id
_entity.type
_entity.pdbx_description
1 polymer ?
#
loop_
_entity_poly.entity_id
_entity_poly.type
_entity_poly.pdbx_seq_one_letter_code
_entity_poly.pdbx_strand_id
1 'polypeptide(L)'
;MKKITTLILASSLLLVATTSVKADDNFEMPTRYVKMSEKSKAFYQRLQEKQRKAHTTVKTFNNSEIRHQLPLKQEKARNDIYNLGILISQESKGFIQRIDNAYSLENVSDIVNEAQALYKRNYDLFEKIKSTRDKVQVLLASHQDNTDLKNFYAELDDMYEHVYLNESRVEAINRNIQKYN
;
A
#
# COMPACT_ATOMS: atom_id res chain seq x y z
N MET A 1 -16.42 -5.74 -47.62
CA MET A 1 -16.20 -4.62 -46.68
C MET A 1 -17.56 -4.01 -46.32
N LYS A 2 -18.03 -4.20 -45.07
CA LYS A 2 -19.21 -3.51 -44.54
C LYS A 2 -18.82 -2.92 -43.18
N LYS A 3 -19.01 -1.61 -43.05
CA LYS A 3 -18.53 -0.74 -41.97
C LYS A 3 -19.27 -1.05 -40.67
N ILE A 4 -18.53 -1.28 -39.59
CA ILE A 4 -19.05 -1.30 -38.22
C ILE A 4 -19.04 0.15 -37.74
N THR A 5 -20.21 0.77 -37.64
CA THR A 5 -20.35 2.13 -37.12
C THR A 5 -20.80 2.04 -35.67
N THR A 6 -19.96 2.61 -34.80
CA THR A 6 -19.98 2.68 -33.35
C THR A 6 -21.32 3.18 -32.78
N LEU A 7 -21.86 2.45 -31.79
CA LEU A 7 -23.03 2.88 -31.01
C LEU A 7 -22.55 3.74 -29.83
N ILE A 8 -22.71 5.06 -29.94
CA ILE A 8 -22.61 5.97 -28.80
C ILE A 8 -24.04 6.21 -28.32
N LEU A 9 -24.41 5.69 -27.15
CA LEU A 9 -25.58 6.16 -26.42
C LEU A 9 -25.15 6.80 -25.11
N ALA A 10 -25.53 8.06 -24.99
CA ALA A 10 -25.08 9.05 -24.04
C ALA A 10 -25.26 8.64 -22.57
N SER A 11 -24.16 8.71 -21.81
CA SER A 11 -24.21 8.93 -20.37
C SER A 11 -24.69 10.36 -20.14
N SER A 12 -25.98 10.55 -19.93
CA SER A 12 -26.51 11.81 -19.41
C SER A 12 -26.16 11.89 -17.93
N LEU A 13 -24.98 12.43 -17.66
CA LEU A 13 -24.55 12.88 -16.34
C LEU A 13 -25.50 14.01 -15.90
N LEU A 14 -26.42 13.73 -14.98
CA LEU A 14 -27.22 14.79 -14.37
C LEU A 14 -26.33 15.52 -13.36
N LEU A 15 -25.73 16.62 -13.83
CA LEU A 15 -25.00 17.57 -13.01
C LEU A 15 -25.99 18.28 -12.07
N VAL A 16 -26.03 17.89 -10.80
CA VAL A 16 -26.70 18.68 -9.77
C VAL A 16 -25.72 19.78 -9.35
N ALA A 17 -25.89 20.97 -9.91
CA ALA A 17 -25.21 22.16 -9.44
C ALA A 17 -25.74 22.50 -8.04
N THR A 18 -24.95 22.24 -7.00
CA THR A 18 -25.21 22.76 -5.65
C THR A 18 -24.81 24.23 -5.63
N THR A 19 -25.74 25.12 -5.95
CA THR A 19 -25.61 26.54 -5.58
C THR A 19 -26.32 26.76 -4.25
N SER A 20 -25.51 26.96 -3.21
CA SER A 20 -25.91 27.53 -1.94
C SER A 20 -26.38 28.96 -2.19
N VAL A 21 -27.69 29.21 -2.09
CA VAL A 21 -28.25 30.55 -1.99
C VAL A 21 -29.16 30.58 -0.78
N LYS A 22 -28.90 31.56 0.09
CA LYS A 22 -29.58 31.80 1.36
C LYS A 22 -31.09 31.95 1.14
N ALA A 23 -31.85 31.48 2.12
CA ALA A 23 -33.29 31.62 2.17
C ALA A 23 -33.70 33.10 2.07
N ASP A 24 -34.31 33.46 0.95
CA ASP A 24 -35.21 34.61 0.85
C ASP A 24 -36.62 34.04 0.67
N ASP A 25 -37.45 34.27 1.68
CA ASP A 25 -38.86 33.94 1.70
C ASP A 25 -39.57 34.81 0.66
N ASN A 26 -39.88 34.25 -0.52
CA ASN A 26 -41.04 34.57 -1.39
C ASN A 26 -40.85 34.08 -2.84
N PHE A 27 -40.53 32.80 -3.03
CA PHE A 27 -40.73 32.16 -4.34
C PHE A 27 -41.98 31.28 -4.26
N GLU A 28 -43.12 31.85 -4.64
CA GLU A 28 -44.33 31.06 -4.91
C GLU A 28 -44.03 30.10 -6.06
N MET A 29 -43.67 28.86 -5.71
CA MET A 29 -43.68 27.75 -6.65
C MET A 29 -45.11 27.60 -7.16
N PRO A 30 -45.37 27.62 -8.48
CA PRO A 30 -46.70 27.30 -8.98
C PRO A 30 -46.96 25.82 -8.68
N THR A 31 -47.62 25.53 -7.55
CA THR A 31 -48.10 24.19 -7.20
C THR A 31 -49.27 23.83 -8.08
N ARG A 32 -49.00 23.55 -9.35
CA ARG A 32 -49.89 22.75 -10.17
C ARG A 32 -49.74 21.32 -9.68
N TYR A 33 -50.53 20.93 -8.68
CA TYR A 33 -50.69 19.54 -8.29
C TYR A 33 -51.27 18.78 -9.49
N VAL A 34 -50.39 18.25 -10.34
CA VAL A 34 -50.79 17.26 -11.33
C VAL A 34 -51.21 16.04 -10.50
N LYS A 35 -52.52 15.80 -10.38
CA LYS A 35 -53.05 14.55 -9.81
C LYS A 35 -52.48 13.40 -10.63
N MET A 36 -51.39 12.79 -10.15
CA MET A 36 -50.85 11.58 -10.74
C MET A 36 -51.91 10.50 -10.65
N SER A 37 -52.18 9.84 -11.78
CA SER A 37 -53.04 8.67 -11.80
C SER A 37 -52.48 7.60 -10.85
N GLU A 38 -53.37 6.80 -10.23
CA GLU A 38 -53.01 5.64 -9.41
C GLU A 38 -51.96 4.74 -10.11
N LYS A 39 -52.09 4.58 -11.44
CA LYS A 39 -51.15 3.82 -12.27
C LYS A 39 -49.75 4.44 -12.32
N SER A 40 -49.65 5.77 -12.41
CA SER A 40 -48.38 6.49 -12.41
C SER A 40 -47.70 6.41 -11.04
N LYS A 41 -48.46 6.54 -9.94
CA LYS A 41 -47.91 6.40 -8.57
C LYS A 41 -47.33 5.00 -8.35
N ALA A 42 -48.06 3.96 -8.74
CA ALA A 42 -47.62 2.58 -8.64
C ALA A 42 -46.37 2.30 -9.48
N PHE A 43 -46.26 2.92 -10.66
CA PHE A 43 -45.05 2.82 -11.50
C PHE A 43 -43.82 3.44 -10.83
N TYR A 44 -43.93 4.65 -10.29
CA TYR A 44 -42.82 5.31 -9.58
C TYR A 44 -42.41 4.57 -8.30
N GLN A 45 -43.36 4.05 -7.53
CA GLN A 45 -43.05 3.21 -6.36
C GLN A 45 -42.30 1.93 -6.74
N ARG A 46 -42.72 1.25 -7.82
CA ARG A 46 -42.03 0.05 -8.32
C ARG A 46 -40.61 0.36 -8.81
N LEU A 47 -40.39 1.53 -9.43
CA LEU A 47 -39.06 1.98 -9.83
C LEU A 47 -38.17 2.24 -8.60
N GLN A 48 -38.69 2.95 -7.60
CA GLN A 48 -37.96 3.20 -6.35
C GLN A 48 -37.64 1.90 -5.61
N GLU A 49 -38.57 0.95 -5.53
CA GLU A 49 -38.31 -0.37 -4.93
C GLU A 49 -37.29 -1.19 -5.72
N LYS A 50 -37.33 -1.17 -7.06
CA LYS A 50 -36.32 -1.86 -7.88
C LYS A 50 -34.93 -1.26 -7.64
N GLN A 51 -34.82 0.06 -7.62
CA GLN A 51 -33.56 0.75 -7.32
C GLN A 51 -33.07 0.44 -5.89
N ARG A 52 -33.98 0.46 -4.91
CA ARG A 52 -33.66 0.11 -3.53
C ARG A 52 -33.18 -1.33 -3.42
N LYS A 53 -33.91 -2.30 -3.99
CA LYS A 53 -33.55 -3.72 -3.96
C LYS A 53 -32.19 -3.98 -4.62
N ALA A 54 -31.93 -3.36 -5.77
CA ALA A 54 -30.63 -3.43 -6.45
C ALA A 54 -29.50 -2.84 -5.59
N HIS A 55 -29.72 -1.68 -4.97
CA HIS A 55 -28.72 -1.05 -4.10
C HIS A 55 -28.45 -1.87 -2.84
N THR A 56 -29.49 -2.48 -2.24
CA THR A 56 -29.32 -3.38 -1.09
C THR A 56 -28.56 -4.64 -1.46
N THR A 57 -28.86 -5.26 -2.62
CA THR A 57 -28.16 -6.47 -3.09
C THR A 57 -26.69 -6.21 -3.37
N VAL A 58 -26.35 -5.10 -4.02
CA VAL A 58 -24.96 -4.69 -4.29
C VAL A 58 -24.19 -4.41 -2.99
N LYS A 59 -24.80 -3.73 -2.01
CA LYS A 59 -24.17 -3.50 -0.69
C LYS A 59 -23.94 -4.78 0.10
N THR A 60 -24.87 -5.73 0.05
CA THR A 60 -24.70 -7.03 0.74
C THR A 60 -23.66 -7.91 0.05
N PHE A 61 -23.60 -7.91 -1.28
CA PHE A 61 -22.64 -8.70 -2.04
C PHE A 61 -21.20 -8.22 -1.81
N ASN A 62 -20.98 -6.90 -1.86
CA ASN A 62 -19.67 -6.30 -1.54
C ASN A 62 -19.22 -6.59 -0.09
N ASN A 63 -20.15 -6.63 0.87
CA ASN A 63 -19.81 -6.96 2.26
C ASN A 63 -19.49 -8.45 2.46
N SER A 64 -20.21 -9.36 1.79
CA SER A 64 -19.89 -10.80 1.86
C SER A 64 -18.56 -11.11 1.17
N GLU A 65 -18.28 -10.45 0.05
CA GLU A 65 -17.06 -10.67 -0.72
C GLU A 65 -15.82 -10.16 0.02
N ILE A 66 -15.88 -8.99 0.66
CA ILE A 66 -14.81 -8.50 1.54
C ILE A 66 -14.61 -9.40 2.77
N ARG A 67 -15.69 -9.92 3.38
CA ARG A 67 -15.62 -10.83 4.55
C ARG A 67 -14.89 -12.13 4.25
N HIS A 68 -14.95 -12.62 3.01
CA HIS A 68 -14.23 -13.82 2.59
C HIS A 68 -12.83 -13.53 2.06
N GLN A 69 -12.62 -12.40 1.37
CA GLN A 69 -11.33 -12.06 0.78
C GLN A 69 -10.32 -11.52 1.80
N LEU A 70 -10.77 -10.80 2.83
CA LEU A 70 -9.87 -10.18 3.80
C LEU A 70 -9.04 -11.22 4.58
N PRO A 71 -9.62 -12.27 5.18
CA PRO A 71 -8.84 -13.29 5.89
C PRO A 71 -7.82 -14.00 4.99
N LEU A 72 -8.21 -14.32 3.75
CA LEU A 72 -7.31 -14.95 2.76
C LEU A 72 -6.13 -14.03 2.40
N LYS A 73 -6.40 -12.73 2.23
CA LYS A 73 -5.36 -11.75 1.94
C LYS A 73 -4.43 -11.53 3.14
N GLN A 74 -4.98 -11.49 4.36
CA GLN A 74 -4.18 -11.42 5.59
C GLN A 74 -3.28 -12.65 5.74
N GLU A 75 -3.79 -13.86 5.47
CA GLU A 75 -3.00 -15.09 5.51
C GLU A 75 -1.86 -15.09 4.50
N LYS A 76 -2.15 -14.74 3.25
CA LYS A 76 -1.12 -14.59 2.23
C LYS A 76 -0.08 -13.54 2.64
N ALA A 77 -0.52 -12.38 3.14
CA ALA A 77 0.36 -11.31 3.58
C ALA A 77 1.27 -11.76 4.72
N ARG A 78 0.78 -12.51 5.71
CA ARG A 78 1.62 -13.08 6.77
C ARG A 78 2.73 -13.97 6.21
N ASN A 79 2.37 -14.86 5.28
CA ASN A 79 3.34 -15.72 4.62
C ASN A 79 4.37 -14.92 3.81
N ASP A 80 3.92 -13.90 3.08
CA ASP A 80 4.80 -12.99 2.35
C ASP A 80 5.80 -12.32 3.32
N ILE A 81 5.34 -11.82 4.48
CA ILE A 81 6.20 -11.23 5.51
C ILE A 81 7.19 -12.25 6.09
N TYR A 82 6.75 -13.48 6.40
CA TYR A 82 7.67 -14.51 6.89
C TYR A 82 8.75 -14.86 5.86
N ASN A 83 8.41 -14.86 4.58
CA ASN A 83 9.33 -15.17 3.49
C ASN A 83 10.36 -14.06 3.22
N LEU A 84 10.14 -12.83 3.71
CA LEU A 84 11.15 -11.76 3.64
C LEU A 84 12.37 -12.04 4.56
N GLY A 85 12.30 -13.06 5.42
CA GLY A 85 13.47 -13.66 6.07
C GLY A 85 14.14 -12.79 7.14
N ILE A 86 15.43 -13.04 7.37
CA ILE A 86 16.16 -12.52 8.54
C ILE A 86 16.30 -11.00 8.54
N LEU A 87 16.40 -10.37 7.37
CA LEU A 87 16.64 -8.94 7.18
C LEU A 87 15.55 -8.04 7.74
N ILE A 88 14.35 -8.58 7.99
CA ILE A 88 13.29 -7.87 8.69
C ILE A 88 12.75 -8.66 9.88
N SER A 89 13.39 -9.77 10.29
CA SER A 89 12.85 -10.70 11.28
C SER A 89 12.50 -10.05 12.61
N GLN A 90 13.27 -9.04 13.05
CA GLN A 90 12.99 -8.26 14.24
C GLN A 90 11.69 -7.44 14.12
N GLU A 91 11.43 -6.86 12.94
CA GLU A 91 10.22 -6.05 12.68
C GLU A 91 9.03 -6.87 12.17
N SER A 92 9.27 -8.11 11.72
CA SER A 92 8.25 -8.99 11.15
C SER A 92 7.05 -9.14 12.08
N LYS A 93 7.28 -9.29 13.40
CA LYS A 93 6.21 -9.37 14.41
C LYS A 93 5.28 -8.16 14.39
N GLY A 94 5.83 -6.95 14.21
CA GLY A 94 5.05 -5.72 14.11
C GLY A 94 4.20 -5.67 12.85
N PHE A 95 4.76 -6.06 11.70
CA PHE A 95 4.00 -6.18 10.45
C PHE A 95 2.89 -7.21 10.54
N ILE A 96 3.15 -8.39 11.12
CA ILE A 96 2.15 -9.45 11.31
C ILE A 96 0.99 -8.95 12.19
N GLN A 97 1.27 -8.31 13.31
CA GLN A 97 0.23 -7.72 14.17
C GLN A 97 -0.61 -6.67 13.43
N ARG A 98 0.02 -5.84 12.59
CA ARG A 98 -0.72 -4.86 11.78
C ARG A 98 -1.59 -5.53 10.73
N ILE A 99 -1.11 -6.61 10.10
CA ILE A 99 -1.88 -7.41 9.14
C ILE A 99 -3.10 -8.03 9.82
N ASP A 100 -2.93 -8.63 11.01
CA ASP A 100 -4.02 -9.27 11.76
C ASP A 100 -5.10 -8.26 12.17
N ASN A 101 -4.72 -7.02 12.47
CA ASN A 101 -5.62 -5.93 12.84
C ASN A 101 -6.19 -5.15 11.63
N ALA A 102 -5.80 -5.49 10.40
CA ALA A 102 -6.27 -4.77 9.21
C ALA A 102 -7.75 -5.06 8.92
N TYR A 103 -8.52 -4.01 8.64
CA TYR A 103 -9.97 -4.09 8.38
C TYR A 103 -10.34 -3.94 6.89
N SER A 104 -9.34 -3.79 6.01
CA SER A 104 -9.55 -3.61 4.58
C SER A 104 -8.46 -4.28 3.76
N LEU A 105 -8.77 -4.63 2.51
CA LEU A 105 -7.79 -5.20 1.58
C LEU A 105 -6.67 -4.22 1.24
N GLU A 106 -6.98 -2.92 1.20
CA GLU A 106 -6.03 -1.84 0.91
C GLU A 106 -5.02 -1.71 2.05
N ASN A 107 -5.48 -1.66 3.30
CA ASN A 107 -4.63 -1.63 4.48
C ASN A 107 -3.63 -2.80 4.51
N VAL A 108 -4.07 -4.02 4.18
CA VAL A 108 -3.18 -5.19 4.09
C VAL A 108 -2.13 -4.99 2.99
N SER A 109 -2.52 -4.45 1.83
CA SER A 109 -1.59 -4.15 0.74
C SER A 109 -0.54 -3.12 1.13
N ASP A 110 -0.93 -2.04 1.81
CA ASP A 110 -0.01 -0.99 2.24
C ASP A 110 1.03 -1.52 3.23
N ILE A 111 0.61 -2.35 4.19
CA ILE A 111 1.50 -2.97 5.17
C ILE A 111 2.52 -3.89 4.48
N VAL A 112 2.09 -4.68 3.48
CA VAL A 112 2.99 -5.54 2.71
C VAL A 112 3.99 -4.71 1.90
N ASN A 113 3.53 -3.63 1.26
CA ASN A 113 4.40 -2.74 0.48
C ASN A 113 5.47 -2.08 1.38
N GLU A 114 5.09 -1.66 2.59
CA GLU A 114 6.01 -1.08 3.57
C GLU A 114 7.08 -2.09 3.99
N ALA A 115 6.68 -3.34 4.30
CA ALA A 115 7.62 -4.38 4.67
C ALA A 115 8.57 -4.76 3.51
N GLN A 116 8.08 -4.79 2.27
CA GLN A 116 8.92 -5.00 1.08
C GLN A 116 9.92 -3.86 0.87
N ALA A 117 9.49 -2.61 1.11
CA ALA A 117 10.37 -1.45 1.01
C ALA A 117 11.47 -1.50 2.08
N LEU A 118 11.12 -1.85 3.32
CA LEU A 118 12.09 -2.06 4.38
C LEU A 118 13.06 -3.19 4.05
N TYR A 119 12.55 -4.35 3.62
CA TYR A 119 13.38 -5.47 3.20
C TYR A 119 14.40 -5.06 2.14
N LYS A 120 13.95 -4.35 1.09
CA LYS A 120 14.83 -3.87 0.03
C LYS A 120 15.92 -2.95 0.58
N ARG A 121 15.54 -1.97 1.42
CA ARG A 121 16.51 -1.06 2.06
C ARG A 121 17.55 -1.83 2.90
N ASN A 122 17.09 -2.79 3.70
CA ASN A 122 17.96 -3.58 4.56
C ASN A 122 18.88 -4.50 3.75
N TYR A 123 18.39 -5.05 2.64
CA TYR A 123 19.19 -5.82 1.69
C TYR A 123 20.28 -4.97 1.02
N ASP A 124 19.93 -3.78 0.54
CA ASP A 124 20.89 -2.86 -0.08
C ASP A 124 22.00 -2.47 0.91
N LEU A 125 21.65 -2.26 2.18
CA LEU A 125 22.60 -1.97 3.24
C LEU A 125 23.48 -3.18 3.58
N PHE A 126 22.92 -4.38 3.61
CA PHE A 126 23.68 -5.62 3.80
C PHE A 126 24.72 -5.82 2.70
N GLU A 127 24.36 -5.61 1.44
CA GLU A 127 25.33 -5.65 0.33
C GLU A 127 26.38 -4.54 0.42
N LYS A 128 26.02 -3.35 0.91
CA LYS A 128 26.98 -2.27 1.19
C LYS A 128 27.98 -2.64 2.29
N ILE A 129 27.53 -3.29 3.37
CA ILE A 129 28.39 -3.81 4.45
C ILE A 129 29.38 -4.81 3.86
N LYS A 130 28.87 -5.83 3.15
CA LYS A 130 29.69 -6.86 2.49
C LYS A 130 30.73 -6.26 1.54
N SER A 131 30.30 -5.37 0.64
CA SER A 131 31.21 -4.72 -0.31
C SER A 131 32.29 -3.90 0.40
N THR A 132 31.94 -3.20 1.49
CA THR A 132 32.92 -2.44 2.28
C THR A 132 33.89 -3.35 3.01
N ARG A 133 33.39 -4.45 3.59
CA ARG A 133 34.21 -5.48 4.25
C ARG A 133 35.25 -6.04 3.29
N ASP A 134 34.82 -6.41 2.09
CA ASP A 134 35.69 -6.99 1.07
C ASP A 134 36.76 -5.97 0.62
N LYS A 135 36.41 -4.68 0.49
CA LYS A 135 37.40 -3.62 0.24
C LYS A 135 38.43 -3.50 1.37
N VAL A 136 37.98 -3.49 2.63
CA VAL A 136 38.87 -3.43 3.78
C VAL A 136 39.80 -4.64 3.82
N GLN A 137 39.29 -5.84 3.49
CA GLN A 137 40.09 -7.05 3.42
C GLN A 137 41.22 -6.94 2.39
N VAL A 138 40.93 -6.37 1.21
CA VAL A 138 41.94 -6.11 0.18
C VAL A 138 42.98 -5.09 0.66
N LEU A 139 42.55 -4.01 1.31
CA LEU A 139 43.47 -3.01 1.88
C LEU A 139 44.34 -3.59 3.00
N LEU A 140 43.81 -4.50 3.82
CA LEU A 140 44.58 -5.20 4.85
C LEU A 140 45.69 -6.06 4.28
N ALA A 141 45.51 -6.62 3.08
CA ALA A 141 46.56 -7.40 2.42
C ALA A 141 47.81 -6.56 2.12
N SER A 142 47.64 -5.27 1.81
CA SER A 142 48.73 -4.32 1.55
C SER A 142 49.16 -3.50 2.78
N HIS A 143 48.37 -3.48 3.84
CA HIS A 143 48.62 -2.72 5.08
C HIS A 143 48.49 -3.61 6.33
N GLN A 144 49.24 -4.71 6.35
CA GLN A 144 49.03 -5.81 7.33
C GLN A 144 49.18 -5.40 8.80
N ASP A 145 49.93 -4.36 9.10
CA ASP A 145 50.14 -3.87 10.47
C ASP A 145 49.16 -2.76 10.87
N ASN A 146 48.26 -2.35 9.98
CA ASN A 146 47.34 -1.26 10.25
C ASN A 146 46.20 -1.68 11.20
N THR A 147 46.27 -1.19 12.44
CA THR A 147 45.28 -1.48 13.48
C THR A 147 43.88 -0.97 13.14
N ASP A 148 43.75 0.20 12.51
CA ASP A 148 42.45 0.76 12.13
C ASP A 148 41.72 -0.15 11.14
N LEU A 149 42.42 -0.61 10.09
CA LEU A 149 41.85 -1.50 9.09
C LEU A 149 41.45 -2.85 9.69
N LYS A 150 42.22 -3.39 10.65
CA LYS A 150 41.86 -4.63 11.37
C LYS A 150 40.57 -4.43 12.17
N ASN A 151 40.46 -3.32 12.87
CA ASN A 151 39.27 -2.98 13.66
C ASN A 151 38.05 -2.77 12.75
N PHE A 152 38.20 -2.06 11.63
CA PHE A 152 37.13 -1.86 10.67
C PHE A 152 36.67 -3.17 10.02
N TYR A 153 37.60 -4.08 9.71
CA TYR A 153 37.25 -5.39 9.18
C TYR A 153 36.47 -6.20 10.20
N ALA A 154 36.96 -6.31 11.43
CA ALA A 154 36.28 -7.04 12.50
C ALA A 154 34.85 -6.51 12.76
N GLU A 155 34.69 -5.19 12.76
CA GLU A 155 33.37 -4.57 12.93
C GLU A 155 32.42 -4.84 11.75
N LEU A 156 32.91 -4.79 10.50
CA LEU A 156 32.10 -5.09 9.32
C LEU A 156 31.77 -6.58 9.19
N ASP A 157 32.68 -7.44 9.65
CA ASP A 157 32.48 -8.89 9.69
C ASP A 157 31.41 -9.26 10.72
N ASP A 158 31.46 -8.66 11.92
CA ASP A 158 30.41 -8.77 12.94
C ASP A 158 29.04 -8.29 12.42
N MET A 159 29.00 -7.13 11.75
CA MET A 159 27.79 -6.61 11.09
C MET A 159 27.23 -7.57 10.04
N TYR A 160 28.10 -8.22 9.27
CA TYR A 160 27.70 -9.16 8.22
C TYR A 160 27.18 -10.48 8.80
N GLU A 161 27.93 -11.10 9.72
CA GLU A 161 27.59 -12.40 10.32
C GLU A 161 26.34 -12.33 11.20
N HIS A 162 26.13 -11.22 11.90
CA HIS A 162 24.99 -11.03 12.79
C HIS A 162 23.87 -10.17 12.19
N VAL A 163 24.00 -9.78 10.91
CA VAL A 163 23.02 -8.96 10.19
C VAL A 163 22.66 -7.70 10.99
N TYR A 164 23.69 -7.08 11.60
CA TYR A 164 23.55 -5.83 12.34
C TYR A 164 23.74 -4.65 11.37
N LEU A 165 22.65 -3.96 11.06
CA LEU A 165 22.62 -2.97 10.00
C LEU A 165 22.84 -1.55 10.55
N ASN A 166 24.03 -0.98 10.30
CA ASN A 166 24.37 0.38 10.74
C ASN A 166 24.97 1.22 9.59
N GLU A 167 24.09 1.87 8.83
CA GLU A 167 24.46 2.65 7.64
C GLU A 167 25.47 3.76 7.91
N SER A 168 25.22 4.58 8.94
CA SER A 168 26.10 5.71 9.29
C SER A 168 27.52 5.23 9.59
N ARG A 169 27.64 4.09 10.27
CA ARG A 169 28.94 3.52 10.61
C ARG A 169 29.66 2.96 9.38
N VAL A 170 28.96 2.24 8.51
CA VAL A 170 29.51 1.73 7.24
C VAL A 170 30.00 2.88 6.35
N GLU A 171 29.29 4.00 6.34
CA GLU A 171 29.72 5.20 5.61
C GLU A 171 30.94 5.88 6.23
N ALA A 172 31.01 5.94 7.56
CA ALA A 172 32.18 6.47 8.26
C ALA A 172 33.42 5.62 7.96
N ILE A 173 33.28 4.30 7.97
CA ILE A 173 34.36 3.39 7.58
C ILE A 173 34.75 3.62 6.12
N ASN A 174 33.78 3.66 5.19
CA ASN A 174 34.05 3.94 3.77
C ASN A 174 34.83 5.24 3.55
N ARG A 175 34.48 6.33 4.25
CA ARG A 175 35.24 7.59 4.18
C ARG A 175 36.66 7.43 4.74
N ASN A 176 36.80 6.74 5.87
CA ASN A 176 38.11 6.53 6.49
C ASN A 176 39.05 5.69 5.64
N ILE A 177 38.52 4.74 4.85
CA ILE A 177 39.37 3.86 4.04
C ILE A 177 39.79 4.50 2.71
N GLN A 178 39.16 5.60 2.29
CA GLN A 178 39.58 6.35 1.09
C GLN A 178 41.03 6.86 1.19
N LYS A 179 41.57 7.04 2.40
CA LYS A 179 42.96 7.46 2.62
C LYS A 179 43.99 6.37 2.29
N TYR A 180 43.55 5.13 2.04
CA TYR A 180 44.41 3.99 1.71
C TYR A 180 44.32 3.56 0.23
N ASN A 181 43.47 4.23 -0.56
CA ASN A 181 43.45 4.11 -2.03
C ASN A 181 44.51 5.00 -2.65
#